data_AF-A0A7Y6M9E6-F1
#
_entry.id   AF-A0A7Y6M9E6-F1
#
_cell.length_a   1.000
_cell.length_b   1.000
_cell.length_c   1.000
_cell.angle_alpha   90.00
_cell.angle_beta   90.00
_cell.angle_gamma   90.00
#
_symmetry.space_group_name_H-M   'P 1'
#
loop_
_entity.id
_entity.type
_entity.pdbx_description
1 polymer ?
#
loop_
_entity_poly.entity_id
_entity_poly.type
_entity_poly.pdbx_seq_one_letter_code
_entity_poly.pdbx_strand_id
1 'polypeptide(L)'
;FGDAGAEALAAAGSDGRIETLDLRHCGIGDAGVTALCASPAVRGVRRLRLQRNRLTAEGVRALAGFERLEELARRYNPLGPAGARALVEAPFAGSLR
;
A
#
# COMPACT_ATOMS: atom_id res chain seq x y z
N PHE A 1 9.16 -7.35 9.96
CA PHE A 1 9.17 -5.89 10.14
C PHE A 1 7.74 -5.40 9.99
N GLY A 2 7.05 -5.11 11.10
CA GLY A 2 5.66 -4.62 11.10
C GLY A 2 5.56 -3.13 10.75
N ASP A 3 4.55 -2.45 11.29
CA ASP A 3 4.27 -1.04 11.00
C ASP A 3 5.47 -0.12 11.25
N ALA A 4 6.22 -0.31 12.32
CA ALA A 4 7.44 0.46 12.61
C ALA A 4 8.50 0.38 11.49
N GLY A 5 8.58 -0.75 10.77
CA GLY A 5 9.48 -0.88 9.62
C GLY A 5 8.98 -0.09 8.40
N ALA A 6 7.66 -0.04 8.21
CA ALA A 6 7.03 0.77 7.17
C ALA A 6 7.17 2.27 7.46
N GLU A 7 7.07 2.68 8.73
CA GLU A 7 7.34 4.05 9.18
C GLU A 7 8.79 4.44 8.96
N ALA A 8 9.75 3.58 9.33
CA ALA A 8 11.16 3.83 9.06
C ALA A 8 11.45 3.96 7.56
N LEU A 9 10.82 3.13 6.73
CA LEU A 9 10.93 3.24 5.27
C LEU A 9 10.32 4.53 4.73
N ALA A 10 9.17 4.95 5.27
CA ALA A 10 8.51 6.21 4.93
C ALA A 10 9.41 7.41 5.27
N ALA A 11 10.08 7.36 6.43
CA ALA A 11 10.98 8.40 6.92
C ALA A 11 12.33 8.42 6.20
N ALA A 12 12.83 7.26 5.75
CA ALA A 12 14.10 7.16 5.03
C ALA A 12 14.11 7.99 3.75
N GLY A 13 12.92 8.24 3.16
CA GLY A 13 12.74 9.14 2.04
C GLY A 13 13.30 8.61 0.73
N SER A 14 12.57 8.82 -0.35
CA SER A 14 13.13 8.73 -1.71
C SER A 14 12.46 9.78 -2.57
N ASP A 15 13.14 10.23 -3.63
CA ASP A 15 12.62 11.24 -4.58
C ASP A 15 11.45 10.72 -5.44
N GLY A 16 10.67 9.74 -4.95
CA GLY A 16 9.60 9.11 -5.71
C GLY A 16 10.09 8.34 -6.94
N ARG A 17 11.34 7.83 -6.92
CA ARG A 17 11.90 7.04 -8.04
C ARG A 17 11.60 5.55 -7.94
N ILE A 18 11.04 5.09 -6.82
CA ILE A 18 10.72 3.68 -6.62
C ILE A 18 9.48 3.35 -7.44
N GLU A 19 9.65 2.53 -8.47
CA GLU A 19 8.52 2.03 -9.28
C GLU A 19 7.88 0.77 -8.71
N THR A 20 8.67 -0.07 -8.03
CA THR A 20 8.22 -1.34 -7.46
C THR A 20 8.57 -1.41 -6.00
N LEU A 21 7.54 -1.55 -5.17
CA LEU A 21 7.68 -1.69 -3.72
C LEU A 21 7.18 -3.09 -3.31
N ASP A 22 8.11 -3.91 -2.83
CA ASP A 22 7.84 -5.27 -2.38
C ASP A 22 7.93 -5.38 -0.86
N LEU A 23 6.77 -5.54 -0.23
CA LEU A 23 6.60 -5.60 1.21
C LEU A 23 5.84 -6.87 1.62
N ARG A 24 5.95 -7.94 0.84
CA ARG A 24 5.33 -9.23 1.16
C ARG A 24 5.85 -9.75 2.49
N HIS A 25 4.98 -10.40 3.26
CA HIS A 25 5.36 -11.06 4.52
C HIS A 25 6.05 -10.18 5.56
N CYS A 26 5.85 -8.87 5.53
CA CYS A 26 6.49 -7.97 6.47
C CYS A 26 5.76 -7.94 7.82
N GLY A 27 4.45 -8.18 7.82
CA GLY A 27 3.59 -8.04 9.00
C GLY A 27 3.02 -6.63 9.14
N ILE A 28 2.91 -5.91 8.02
CA ILE A 28 2.40 -4.54 7.94
C ILE A 28 0.88 -4.55 8.10
N GLY A 29 0.35 -3.67 8.93
CA GLY A 29 -1.06 -3.37 9.10
C GLY A 29 -1.45 -2.02 8.50
N ASP A 30 -2.62 -1.53 8.87
CA ASP A 30 -3.20 -0.32 8.30
C ASP A 30 -2.40 0.94 8.66
N ALA A 31 -1.81 0.98 9.87
CA ALA A 31 -0.95 2.07 10.32
C ALA A 31 0.31 2.20 9.46
N GLY A 32 1.00 1.08 9.19
CA GLY A 32 2.21 1.08 8.36
C GLY A 32 1.94 1.51 6.92
N VAL A 33 0.81 1.09 6.33
CA VAL A 33 0.41 1.56 4.99
C VAL A 33 0.10 3.05 4.98
N THR A 34 -0.58 3.54 6.02
CA THR A 34 -0.87 4.97 6.17
C THR A 34 0.41 5.79 6.25
N ALA A 35 1.39 5.34 7.03
CA ALA A 35 2.70 5.97 7.12
C ALA A 35 3.43 6.00 5.77
N LEU A 36 3.41 4.89 5.01
CA LEU A 36 3.98 4.85 3.66
C LEU A 36 3.32 5.86 2.72
N CYS A 37 1.99 5.98 2.77
CA CYS A 37 1.24 6.91 1.92
C CYS A 37 1.52 8.38 2.24
N ALA A 38 1.94 8.70 3.47
CA ALA A 38 2.38 10.04 3.84
C ALA A 38 3.77 10.40 3.28
N SER A 39 4.53 9.42 2.80
CA SER A 39 5.89 9.64 2.29
C SER A 39 5.89 10.01 0.79
N PRO A 40 6.70 10.99 0.36
CA PRO A 40 6.95 11.24 -1.07
C PRO A 40 7.48 10.03 -1.83
N ALA A 41 8.07 9.05 -1.11
CA ALA A 41 8.65 7.85 -1.68
C ALA A 41 7.66 7.02 -2.50
N VAL A 42 6.36 7.08 -2.20
CA VAL A 42 5.35 6.25 -2.86
C VAL A 42 4.78 6.87 -4.14
N ARG A 43 5.06 8.16 -4.43
CA ARG A 43 4.49 8.87 -5.60
C ARG A 43 4.85 8.24 -6.94
N GLY A 44 5.99 7.57 -7.03
CA GLY A 44 6.43 6.87 -8.24
C GLY A 44 6.01 5.41 -8.34
N VAL A 45 5.42 4.85 -7.28
CA VAL A 45 5.17 3.41 -7.20
C VAL A 45 4.04 3.01 -8.14
N ARG A 46 4.36 2.14 -9.08
CA ARG A 46 3.42 1.53 -10.04
C ARG A 46 3.05 0.12 -9.66
N ARG A 47 3.95 -0.60 -8.99
CA ARG A 47 3.75 -2.00 -8.56
C ARG A 47 3.93 -2.12 -7.06
N LEU A 48 2.86 -2.48 -6.36
CA LEU A 48 2.86 -2.66 -4.91
C LEU A 48 2.51 -4.09 -4.54
N ARG A 49 3.42 -4.76 -3.82
CA ARG A 49 3.23 -6.13 -3.34
C ARG A 49 3.11 -6.14 -1.82
N LEU A 50 1.91 -6.46 -1.35
CA LEU A 50 1.52 -6.48 0.07
C LEU A 50 0.97 -7.85 0.48
N GLN A 51 1.24 -8.93 -0.26
CA GLN A 51 0.72 -10.25 0.06
C GLN A 51 1.18 -10.72 1.46
N ARG A 52 0.29 -11.44 2.16
CA ARG A 52 0.57 -12.05 3.47
C ARG A 52 0.98 -11.01 4.51
N ASN A 53 0.19 -9.95 4.60
CA ASN A 53 0.27 -8.90 5.63
C ASN A 53 -1.04 -8.88 6.43
N ARG A 54 -1.29 -7.80 7.19
CA ARG A 54 -2.42 -7.64 8.10
C ARG A 54 -3.33 -6.48 7.70
N LEU A 55 -3.37 -6.13 6.41
CA LEU A 55 -4.23 -5.04 5.93
C LEU A 55 -5.71 -5.39 6.08
N THR A 56 -6.49 -4.45 6.59
CA THR A 56 -7.95 -4.50 6.61
C THR A 56 -8.54 -3.58 5.55
N ALA A 57 -9.86 -3.38 5.58
CA ALA A 57 -10.51 -2.38 4.74
C ALA A 57 -9.96 -0.96 4.96
N GLU A 58 -9.50 -0.61 6.15
CA GLU A 58 -8.95 0.72 6.45
C GLU A 58 -7.62 0.94 5.73
N GLY A 59 -6.71 -0.04 5.77
CA GLY A 59 -5.45 0.04 5.04
C GLY A 59 -5.65 0.16 3.53
N VAL A 60 -6.71 -0.44 2.98
CA VAL A 60 -7.06 -0.26 1.56
C VAL A 60 -7.45 1.17 1.23
N ARG A 61 -8.22 1.82 2.11
CA ARG A 61 -8.56 3.24 1.90
C ARG A 61 -7.31 4.11 1.96
N ALA A 62 -6.37 3.79 2.85
CA ALA A 62 -5.09 4.49 2.93
C ALA A 62 -4.26 4.34 1.63
N LEU A 63 -4.36 3.20 0.93
CA LEU A 63 -3.67 3.01 -0.36
C LEU A 63 -4.00 4.07 -1.42
N ALA A 64 -5.07 4.86 -1.24
CA ALA A 64 -5.41 5.97 -2.14
C ALA A 64 -4.25 6.96 -2.36
N GLY A 65 -3.27 7.03 -1.46
CA GLY A 65 -2.05 7.83 -1.64
C GLY A 65 -1.08 7.31 -2.72
N PHE A 66 -1.26 6.08 -3.22
CA PHE A 66 -0.51 5.54 -4.35
C PHE A 66 -1.14 5.99 -5.69
N GLU A 67 -0.94 7.26 -6.04
CA GLU A 67 -1.59 7.94 -7.18
C GLU A 67 -1.28 7.32 -8.55
N ARG A 68 -0.17 6.59 -8.69
CA ARG A 68 0.32 6.00 -9.94
C ARG A 68 0.25 4.49 -9.98
N LEU A 69 -0.52 3.87 -9.08
CA LEU A 69 -0.56 2.42 -8.95
C LEU A 69 -1.23 1.75 -10.16
N GLU A 70 -0.56 0.73 -10.70
CA GLU A 70 -1.03 -0.06 -11.85
C GLU A 70 -1.14 -1.55 -11.51
N GLU A 71 -0.36 -2.02 -10.54
CA GLU A 71 -0.45 -3.40 -10.04
C GLU A 71 -0.48 -3.41 -8.52
N LEU A 72 -1.51 -4.04 -7.97
CA LEU A 72 -1.69 -4.22 -6.53
C LEU A 72 -1.84 -5.70 -6.18
N ALA A 73 -0.80 -6.28 -5.59
CA ALA A 73 -0.86 -7.65 -5.10
C ALA A 73 -1.12 -7.69 -3.59
N ARG A 74 -2.37 -7.97 -3.22
CA ARG A 74 -2.88 -7.84 -1.83
C ARG A 74 -3.42 -9.15 -1.24
N ARG A 75 -3.22 -10.28 -1.92
CA ARG A 75 -3.73 -11.59 -1.50
C ARG A 75 -3.28 -11.93 -0.07
N TYR A 76 -4.11 -12.69 0.64
CA TYR A 76 -3.84 -13.09 2.02
C TYR A 76 -3.70 -11.89 2.99
N ASN A 77 -4.66 -10.99 2.93
CA ASN A 77 -4.89 -9.93 3.92
C ASN A 77 -6.37 -9.97 4.36
N PRO A 78 -6.69 -9.64 5.63
CA PRO A 78 -8.05 -9.66 6.17
C PRO A 78 -8.92 -8.46 5.72
N LEU A 79 -9.10 -8.31 4.41
CA LEU A 79 -9.73 -7.12 3.81
C LEU A 79 -11.26 -7.10 3.95
N GLY A 80 -11.88 -8.28 3.91
CA GLY A 80 -13.33 -8.46 3.92
C GLY A 80 -14.06 -7.77 2.76
N PRO A 81 -15.41 -7.82 2.76
CA PRO A 81 -16.24 -7.17 1.74
C PRO A 81 -16.05 -5.65 1.68
N ALA A 82 -15.83 -5.00 2.83
CA ALA A 82 -15.56 -3.57 2.90
C ALA A 82 -14.26 -3.19 2.18
N GLY A 83 -13.21 -4.02 2.29
CA GLY A 83 -11.96 -3.79 1.57
C GLY A 83 -12.07 -4.01 0.06
N ALA A 84 -13.01 -4.85 -0.40
CA ALA A 84 -13.32 -4.97 -1.83
C ALA A 84 -14.05 -3.74 -2.37
N ARG A 85 -14.99 -3.16 -1.61
CA ARG A 85 -15.65 -1.89 -1.98
C ARG A 85 -14.64 -0.74 -2.03
N ALA A 86 -13.79 -0.63 -1.01
CA ALA A 86 -12.74 0.38 -0.96
C ALA A 86 -11.74 0.30 -2.13
N LEU A 87 -11.55 -0.87 -2.74
CA LEU A 87 -10.76 -0.98 -3.98
C LEU A 87 -11.42 -0.32 -5.17
N VAL A 88 -12.73 -0.54 -5.32
CA VAL A 88 -13.49 -0.02 -6.47
C VAL A 88 -13.59 1.50 -6.40
N GLU A 89 -13.64 2.05 -5.18
CA GLU A 89 -13.68 3.48 -4.91
C GLU A 89 -12.28 4.14 -4.93
N ALA A 90 -11.19 3.36 -5.01
CA ALA A 90 -9.85 3.90 -4.92
C ALA A 90 -9.49 4.73 -6.18
N PRO A 91 -8.73 5.83 -6.05
CA PRO A 91 -8.35 6.67 -7.19
C PRO A 91 -7.60 5.93 -8.30
N PHE A 92 -6.83 4.90 -7.94
CA PHE A 92 -6.07 4.07 -8.88
C PHE A 92 -6.89 2.93 -9.48
N ALA A 93 -8.17 2.74 -9.12
CA ALA A 93 -8.96 1.58 -9.54
C ALA A 93 -9.06 1.45 -11.07
N GLY A 94 -9.18 2.57 -11.78
CA GLY A 94 -9.20 2.60 -13.25
C GLY A 94 -7.84 2.31 -13.92
N SER A 95 -6.75 2.36 -13.16
CA SER A 95 -5.38 2.14 -13.65
C SER A 95 -4.89 0.72 -13.39
N LEU A 96 -5.58 -0.06 -12.55
CA LEU A 96 -5.19 -1.44 -12.23
C LEU A 96 -5.38 -2.36 -13.44
N ARG A 97 -4.36 -3.18 -13.71
CA ARG A 97 -4.35 -4.20 -14.77
C ARG A 97 -4.57 -5.60 -14.23
#